data_AF-A0A2E1AA28-F1
#
_entry.id   AF-A0A2E1AA28-F1
#
_cell.length_a   1.000
_cell.length_b   1.000
_cell.length_c   1.000
_cell.angle_alpha   90.00
_cell.angle_beta   90.00
_cell.angle_gamma   90.00
#
_symmetry.space_group_name_H-M   'P 1'
#
loop_
_entity.id
_entity.type
_entity.pdbx_description
1 polymer ?
#
loop_
_entity_poly.entity_id
_entity_poly.type
_entity_poly.pdbx_seq_one_letter_code
_entity_poly.pdbx_strand_id
1 'polypeptide(L)'
;MTTPTPQDTIDLALAVEGIYNDAQFRRADSYPALVATWADKRPVPTLEELEASWQAILEDQADESAEKSELQQKRSDNAGKIVLDDYRGTSPQIQALARKIAWLEAEIRDLRYLD
;
A
#
# COMPACT_ATOMS: atom_id res chain seq x y z
N MET A 1 34.05 -10.28 3.50
CA MET A 1 32.60 -10.04 3.61
C MET A 1 32.32 -8.84 2.73
N THR A 2 31.80 -9.05 1.54
CA THR A 2 31.49 -8.00 0.58
C THR A 2 30.20 -7.33 1.03
N THR A 3 30.28 -6.06 1.40
CA THR A 3 29.09 -5.23 1.69
C THR A 3 28.23 -5.20 0.43
N PRO A 4 26.93 -5.53 0.50
CA PRO A 4 26.06 -5.41 -0.67
C PRO A 4 26.06 -3.95 -1.12
N THR A 5 26.30 -3.76 -2.42
CA THR A 5 26.22 -2.45 -3.07
C THR A 5 24.74 -2.04 -3.13
N PRO A 6 24.37 -0.74 -3.15
CA PRO A 6 22.96 -0.31 -3.21
C PRO A 6 22.17 -0.94 -4.37
N GLN A 7 22.85 -1.31 -5.45
CA GLN A 7 22.33 -2.07 -6.59
C GLN A 7 21.80 -3.47 -6.24
N ASP A 8 22.28 -4.10 -5.16
CA ASP A 8 21.85 -5.43 -4.71
C ASP A 8 20.47 -5.40 -4.01
N THR A 9 19.88 -4.21 -3.83
CA THR A 9 18.61 -4.01 -3.10
C THR A 9 17.48 -3.39 -3.92
N ILE A 10 17.72 -3.02 -5.18
CA ILE A 10 16.69 -2.43 -6.04
C ILE A 10 15.95 -3.56 -6.75
N ASP A 11 14.63 -3.62 -6.62
CA ASP A 11 13.82 -4.42 -7.53
C ASP A 11 13.69 -3.68 -8.86
N LEU A 12 14.57 -4.00 -9.80
CA LEU A 12 14.62 -3.36 -11.11
C LEU A 12 13.32 -3.51 -11.90
N ALA A 13 12.54 -4.58 -11.66
CA ALA A 13 11.28 -4.74 -12.37
C ALA A 13 10.26 -3.70 -11.89
N LEU A 14 10.08 -3.60 -10.57
CA LEU A 14 9.19 -2.61 -9.97
C LEU A 14 9.67 -1.17 -10.20
N ALA A 15 10.97 -0.90 -10.13
CA ALA A 15 11.51 0.42 -10.41
C ALA A 15 11.30 0.85 -11.87
N VAL A 16 11.40 -0.07 -12.83
CA VAL A 16 11.06 0.22 -14.22
C VAL A 16 9.56 0.45 -14.41
N GLU A 17 8.72 -0.35 -13.76
CA GLU A 17 7.27 -0.16 -13.76
C GLU A 17 6.88 1.21 -13.17
N GLY A 18 7.52 1.65 -12.09
CA GLY A 18 7.29 2.97 -11.51
C GLY A 18 7.61 4.13 -12.46
N ILE A 19 8.53 3.94 -13.41
CA ILE A 19 8.89 4.96 -14.41
C ILE A 19 8.00 4.87 -15.66
N TYR A 20 7.72 3.64 -16.12
CA TYR A 20 7.21 3.40 -17.48
C TYR A 20 5.91 2.58 -17.56
N ASN A 21 5.33 2.20 -16.41
CA ASN A 21 4.17 1.34 -16.20
C ASN A 21 4.26 -0.05 -16.86
N ASP A 22 4.39 -0.11 -18.19
CA ASP A 22 4.38 -1.34 -19.00
C ASP A 22 5.62 -1.41 -19.91
N ALA A 23 6.83 -1.31 -19.34
CA ALA A 23 8.04 -1.39 -20.15
C ALA A 23 8.29 -2.81 -20.66
N GLN A 24 8.74 -2.93 -21.92
CA GLN A 24 9.13 -4.22 -22.49
C GLN A 24 10.61 -4.52 -22.26
N PHE A 25 10.91 -5.44 -21.34
CA PHE A 25 12.23 -5.99 -21.11
C PHE A 25 12.11 -7.40 -20.53
N ARG A 26 13.18 -8.21 -20.60
CA ARG A 26 13.19 -9.49 -19.88
C ARG A 26 13.61 -9.24 -18.44
N ARG A 27 13.13 -10.08 -17.51
CA ARG A 27 13.52 -10.00 -16.10
C ARG A 27 15.05 -9.88 -15.97
N ALA A 28 15.48 -8.80 -15.34
CA ALA A 28 16.87 -8.47 -15.14
C ALA A 28 17.15 -8.34 -13.64
N ASP A 29 18.24 -8.94 -13.19
CA ASP A 29 18.74 -8.93 -11.81
C ASP A 29 19.85 -7.88 -11.60
N SER A 30 20.26 -7.19 -12.67
CA SER A 30 21.29 -6.16 -12.65
C SER A 30 21.06 -5.15 -13.76
N TYR A 31 21.57 -3.92 -13.57
CA TYR A 31 21.46 -2.86 -14.57
C TYR A 31 22.08 -3.24 -15.94
N PRO A 32 23.26 -3.89 -16.02
CA PRO A 32 23.78 -4.37 -17.31
C PRO A 32 22.85 -5.39 -18.00
N ALA A 33 22.22 -6.29 -17.23
CA ALA A 33 21.26 -7.25 -17.78
C ALA A 33 19.97 -6.56 -18.26
N LEU A 34 19.52 -5.51 -17.56
CA LEU A 34 18.38 -4.69 -17.98
C LEU A 34 18.66 -4.02 -19.33
N VAL A 35 19.81 -3.36 -19.45
CA VAL A 35 20.26 -2.73 -20.71
C VAL A 35 20.33 -3.77 -21.84
N ALA A 36 20.87 -4.96 -21.57
CA ALA A 36 21.03 -6.02 -22.57
C ALA A 36 19.70 -6.64 -23.04
N THR A 37 18.65 -6.57 -22.21
CA THR A 37 17.35 -7.21 -22.48
C THR A 37 16.23 -6.21 -22.78
N TRP A 38 16.57 -4.93 -22.84
CA TRP A 38 15.65 -3.85 -23.16
C TRP A 38 15.07 -4.03 -24.57
N ALA A 39 13.76 -4.11 -24.65
CA ALA A 39 13.00 -4.24 -25.90
C ALA A 39 12.03 -3.07 -26.12
N ASP A 40 11.88 -2.18 -25.14
CA ASP A 40 11.04 -1.01 -25.23
C ASP A 40 11.62 0.02 -26.22
N LYS A 41 10.73 0.80 -26.85
CA LYS A 41 11.14 1.86 -27.78
C LYS A 41 11.60 3.13 -27.05
N ARG A 42 11.27 3.25 -25.77
CA ARG A 42 11.71 4.33 -24.89
C ARG A 42 13.19 4.14 -24.49
N PRO A 43 13.89 5.20 -24.06
CA PRO A 43 15.26 5.06 -23.55
C PRO A 43 15.30 4.11 -22.35
N VAL A 44 16.43 3.41 -22.19
CA VAL A 44 16.70 2.65 -20.97
C VAL A 44 16.79 3.67 -19.83
N PRO A 45 16.02 3.52 -18.74
CA PRO A 45 16.11 4.42 -17.60
C PRO A 45 17.49 4.32 -16.98
N THR A 46 18.02 5.45 -16.51
CA THR A 46 19.31 5.52 -15.84
C THR A 46 19.24 4.89 -14.46
N LEU A 47 20.41 4.57 -13.88
CA LEU A 47 20.47 4.03 -12.53
C LEU A 47 19.88 5.01 -11.49
N GLU A 48 20.12 6.32 -11.65
CA GLU A 48 19.60 7.36 -10.76
C GLU A 48 18.06 7.43 -10.82
N GLU A 49 17.47 7.31 -12.01
CA GLU A 49 16.01 7.26 -12.17
C GLU A 49 15.41 6.00 -11.53
N LEU A 50 16.08 4.86 -11.66
CA LEU A 50 15.66 3.61 -11.03
C LEU A 50 15.75 3.66 -9.50
N GLU A 51 16.82 4.25 -8.97
CA GLU A 51 16.99 4.49 -7.53
C GLU A 51 15.89 5.42 -7.00
N ALA A 52 15.62 6.52 -7.68
CA ALA A 52 14.57 7.46 -7.30
C ALA A 52 13.18 6.81 -7.34
N SER A 53 12.86 6.06 -8.40
CA SER A 53 11.58 5.35 -8.49
C SER A 53 11.45 4.27 -7.42
N TRP A 54 12.51 3.55 -7.11
CA TRP A 54 12.50 2.54 -6.06
C TRP A 54 12.30 3.15 -4.67
N GLN A 55 12.94 4.28 -4.37
CA GLN A 55 12.72 5.00 -3.11
C GLN A 55 11.27 5.45 -2.98
N ALA A 56 10.67 6.00 -4.05
CA ALA A 56 9.26 6.40 -4.03
C ALA A 56 8.33 5.21 -3.74
N ILE A 57 8.56 4.05 -4.36
CA ILE A 57 7.79 2.82 -4.09
C ILE A 57 7.93 2.38 -2.63
N LEU A 58 9.14 2.49 -2.06
CA LEU A 58 9.37 2.13 -0.65
C LEU A 58 8.69 3.12 0.30
N GLU A 59 8.68 4.41 -0.01
CA GLU A 59 7.98 5.44 0.76
C GLU A 59 6.46 5.19 0.72
N ASP A 60 5.88 4.97 -0.46
CA ASP A 60 4.46 4.66 -0.62
C ASP A 60 4.06 3.40 0.18
N GLN A 61 4.87 2.34 0.11
CA GLN A 61 4.61 1.11 0.90
C GLN A 61 4.73 1.33 2.41
N ALA A 62 5.66 2.17 2.84
CA ALA A 62 5.82 2.53 4.24
C ALA A 62 4.61 3.33 4.74
N ASP A 63 4.12 4.28 3.94
CA ASP A 63 2.95 5.10 4.23
C ASP A 63 1.68 4.24 4.27
N GLU A 64 1.45 3.37 3.29
CA GLU A 64 0.33 2.42 3.30
C GLU A 64 0.34 1.51 4.55
N SER A 65 1.52 1.06 4.96
CA SER A 65 1.69 0.24 6.16
C SER A 65 1.42 1.03 7.45
N ALA A 66 1.83 2.29 7.51
CA ALA A 66 1.57 3.19 8.63
C ALA A 66 0.07 3.50 8.75
N GLU A 67 -0.59 3.84 7.64
CA GLU A 67 -2.02 4.09 7.56
C GLU A 67 -2.83 2.87 7.99
N LYS A 68 -2.48 1.68 7.48
CA LYS A 68 -3.14 0.43 7.86
C LYS A 68 -3.01 0.14 9.36
N SER A 69 -1.84 0.41 9.93
CA SER A 69 -1.60 0.23 11.38
C SER A 69 -2.43 1.21 12.21
N GLU A 70 -2.52 2.48 11.77
CA GLU A 70 -3.36 3.49 12.41
C GLU A 70 -4.85 3.16 12.30
N LEU A 71 -5.30 2.66 11.15
CA LEU A 71 -6.67 2.17 10.96
C LEU A 71 -6.99 1.00 11.87
N GLN A 72 -6.06 0.06 12.04
CA GLN A 72 -6.24 -1.06 12.96
C GLN A 72 -6.34 -0.59 14.41
N GLN A 73 -5.53 0.39 14.81
CA GLN A 73 -5.62 1.02 16.13
C GLN A 73 -6.97 1.74 16.32
N LYS A 74 -7.41 2.55 15.35
CA LYS A 74 -8.71 3.24 15.38
C LYS A 74 -9.88 2.26 15.42
N ARG A 75 -9.81 1.14 14.70
CA ARG A 75 -10.81 0.05 14.76
C ARG A 75 -10.87 -0.55 16.17
N SER A 76 -9.72 -0.80 16.79
CA SER A 76 -9.64 -1.26 18.18
C SER A 76 -10.24 -0.24 19.17
N ASP A 77 -9.93 1.04 19.01
CA ASP A 77 -10.42 2.12 19.89
C ASP A 77 -11.93 2.39 19.71
N ASN A 78 -12.46 2.22 18.49
CA ASN A 78 -13.87 2.45 18.19
C ASN A 78 -14.76 1.23 18.46
N ALA A 79 -14.21 0.01 18.51
CA ALA A 79 -14.96 -1.19 18.91
C ALA A 79 -15.62 -1.04 20.30
N GLY A 80 -15.12 -0.12 21.14
CA GLY A 80 -15.70 0.22 22.44
C GLY A 80 -16.69 1.40 22.46
N LYS A 81 -16.90 2.15 21.37
CA LYS A 81 -17.67 3.41 21.40
C LYS A 81 -19.18 3.26 21.21
N ILE A 82 -19.64 2.18 20.56
CA ILE A 82 -21.05 1.78 20.66
C ILE A 82 -21.12 0.71 21.74
N VAL A 83 -21.55 1.13 22.91
CA VAL A 83 -21.87 0.22 24.00
C VAL A 83 -23.16 -0.50 23.61
N LEU A 84 -23.03 -1.58 22.84
CA LEU A 84 -24.16 -2.43 22.46
C LEU A 84 -24.93 -2.93 23.69
N ASP A 85 -24.27 -2.97 24.86
CA ASP A 85 -24.88 -3.27 26.15
C ASP A 85 -25.97 -2.25 26.56
N ASP A 86 -25.87 -0.98 26.16
CA ASP A 86 -26.91 0.04 26.43
C ASP A 86 -28.22 -0.29 25.72
N TYR A 87 -28.15 -1.09 24.65
CA TYR A 87 -29.29 -1.52 23.85
C TYR A 87 -29.74 -2.94 24.16
N ARG A 88 -29.05 -3.69 25.04
CA ARG A 88 -29.30 -5.12 25.30
C ARG A 88 -30.69 -5.42 25.85
N GLY A 89 -31.31 -4.46 26.54
CA GLY A 89 -32.68 -4.54 27.07
C GLY A 89 -33.76 -3.99 26.13
N THR A 90 -33.40 -3.49 24.95
CA THR A 90 -34.35 -2.88 24.00
C THR A 90 -34.97 -3.92 23.08
N SER A 91 -35.97 -3.52 22.29
CA SER A 91 -36.61 -4.43 21.33
C SER A 91 -35.58 -4.97 20.31
N PRO A 92 -35.78 -6.20 19.79
CA PRO A 92 -34.83 -6.81 18.85
C PRO A 92 -34.54 -5.97 17.60
N GLN A 93 -35.52 -5.15 17.18
CA GLN A 93 -35.39 -4.23 16.05
C GLN A 93 -34.41 -3.10 16.35
N ILE A 94 -34.44 -2.53 17.57
CA ILE A 94 -33.51 -1.48 18.01
C ILE A 94 -32.10 -2.05 18.16
N GLN A 95 -31.94 -3.27 18.66
CA GLN A 95 -30.64 -3.93 18.73
C GLN A 95 -30.03 -4.18 17.34
N ALA A 96 -30.84 -4.63 16.38
CA ALA A 96 -30.38 -4.83 15.01
C ALA A 96 -30.01 -3.50 14.32
N LEU A 97 -30.77 -2.43 14.59
CA LEU A 97 -30.45 -1.08 14.13
C LEU A 97 -29.15 -0.56 14.73
N ALA A 98 -28.95 -0.69 16.04
CA ALA A 98 -27.71 -0.27 16.71
C ALA A 98 -26.47 -0.99 16.14
N ARG A 99 -26.58 -2.30 15.87
CA ARG A 99 -25.50 -3.07 15.22
C ARG A 99 -25.24 -2.62 13.78
N LYS A 100 -26.29 -2.35 13.01
CA LYS A 100 -26.16 -1.87 11.62
C LYS A 100 -25.58 -0.46 11.56
N ILE A 101 -25.98 0.43 12.47
CA ILE A 101 -25.43 1.78 12.60
C ILE A 101 -23.96 1.69 13.00
N ALA A 102 -23.61 0.83 13.96
CA ALA A 102 -22.22 0.61 14.34
C ALA A 102 -21.34 0.16 13.18
N TRP A 103 -21.86 -0.76 12.38
CA TRP A 103 -21.17 -1.24 11.19
C TRP A 103 -21.07 -0.15 10.10
N LEU A 104 -22.17 0.59 9.84
CA LEU A 104 -22.18 1.67 8.85
C LEU A 104 -21.32 2.87 9.26
N GLU A 105 -21.25 3.22 10.54
CA GLU A 105 -20.36 4.29 11.03
C GLU A 105 -18.88 3.91 10.91
N ALA A 106 -18.55 2.63 11.05
CA ALA A 106 -17.22 2.12 10.77
C ALA A 106 -16.92 2.20 9.26
N GLU A 107 -17.87 1.81 8.41
CA GLU A 107 -17.70 1.72 6.95
C GLU A 107 -17.68 3.10 6.25
N ILE A 108 -18.58 4.02 6.61
CA ILE A 108 -18.67 5.36 6.01
C ILE A 108 -17.45 6.22 6.35
N ARG A 109 -16.77 5.95 7.47
CA ARG A 109 -15.48 6.58 7.76
C ARG A 109 -14.37 6.06 6.87
N ASP A 110 -14.29 4.76 6.63
CA ASP A 110 -13.29 4.19 5.71
C ASP A 110 -13.42 4.79 4.28
N LEU A 111 -14.64 5.12 3.84
CA LEU A 111 -14.88 5.72 2.51
C LEU A 111 -14.59 7.23 2.41
N ARG A 112 -14.62 7.99 3.52
CA ARG A 112 -14.36 9.45 3.50
C ARG A 112 -12.89 9.83 3.57
N TYR A 113 -11.99 8.85 3.68
CA TYR A 113 -10.53 9.04 3.64
C TYR A 113 -9.91 8.61 2.30
N LEU A 114 -10.74 8.37 1.28
CA LEU A 114 -10.34 8.01 -0.10
C LEU A 114 -10.54 9.16 -1.11
N ASP A 115 -10.87 10.38 -0.66
CA ASP A 115 -11.02 11.61 -1.47
C ASP A 115 -10.13 12.74 -0.90
#